data_AF-A0A2W6ITK8-F1
#
_entry.id   AF-A0A2W6ITK8-F1
#
_cell.length_a   1.000
_cell.length_b   1.000
_cell.length_c   1.000
_cell.angle_alpha   90.00
_cell.angle_beta   90.00
_cell.angle_gamma   90.00
#
_symmetry.space_group_name_H-M   'P 1'
#
loop_
_entity.id
_entity.type
_entity.pdbx_description
1 polymer ?
#
loop_
_entity_poly.entity_id
_entity_poly.type
_entity_poly.pdbx_seq_one_letter_code
_entity_poly.pdbx_strand_id
1 'polypeptide(L)'
;MNDVEHDLSDFLQTDFPSLLDWDEVTQEEREDRLGFASRTTYALLTLSGAELVWGLGGSDQKALEEARRTVALFQAHLRRQVWFAEVAEKRLGRVAEALAAAG
;
A
#
# COMPACT_ATOMS: atom_id res chain seq x y z
N MET A 1 40.32 10.24 9.60
CA MET A 1 38.94 10.72 9.47
C MET A 1 38.71 10.99 8.00
N ASN A 2 38.07 10.05 7.31
CA ASN A 2 37.54 10.27 5.98
C ASN A 2 36.03 10.27 6.16
N ASP A 3 35.42 11.44 6.04
CA ASP A 3 33.97 11.57 5.97
C ASP A 3 33.56 11.13 4.57
N VAL A 4 32.96 9.95 4.49
CA VAL A 4 32.28 9.49 3.29
C VAL A 4 30.96 10.23 3.26
N GLU A 5 30.87 11.29 2.45
CA GLU A 5 29.59 11.82 1.99
C GLU A 5 28.90 10.68 1.24
N HIS A 6 27.94 10.03 1.90
CA HIS A 6 27.00 9.15 1.22
C HIS A 6 26.09 10.05 0.38
N ASP A 7 26.37 10.06 -0.92
CA ASP A 7 25.52 10.68 -1.92
C ASP A 7 24.15 9.99 -1.89
N LEU A 8 23.21 10.64 -1.18
CA LEU A 8 21.81 10.22 -1.10
C LEU A 8 21.07 10.41 -2.44
N SER A 9 21.72 11.01 -3.44
CA SER A 9 21.12 11.26 -4.75
C SER A 9 20.93 9.98 -5.58
N ASP A 10 21.77 8.96 -5.36
CA ASP A 10 21.67 7.67 -6.08
C ASP A 10 20.50 6.79 -5.61
N PHE A 11 19.90 7.07 -4.46
CA PHE A 11 18.72 6.33 -3.97
C PHE A 11 17.38 6.87 -4.48
N LEU A 12 17.37 8.07 -5.09
CA LEU A 12 16.14 8.74 -5.50
C LEU A 12 15.79 8.56 -6.98
N GLN A 13 16.68 7.94 -7.77
CA GLN A 13 16.39 7.54 -9.15
C GLN A 13 15.83 6.12 -9.22
N THR A 14 14.76 5.87 -8.45
CA THR A 14 13.91 4.73 -8.75
C THR A 14 12.88 5.22 -9.76
N ASP A 15 13.04 4.83 -11.03
CA ASP A 15 11.98 4.99 -12.04
C ASP A 15 10.77 4.18 -11.57
N PHE A 16 9.87 4.84 -10.83
CA PHE A 16 8.64 4.22 -10.39
C PHE A 16 7.71 4.13 -11.61
N PRO A 17 7.15 2.94 -11.89
CA PRO A 17 6.07 2.86 -12.87
C PRO A 17 4.95 3.79 -12.40
N SER A 18 4.32 4.48 -13.36
CA SER A 18 3.13 5.28 -13.10
C SER A 18 2.13 4.47 -12.29
N LEU A 19 1.46 5.11 -11.33
CA LEU A 19 0.32 4.50 -10.66
C LEU A 19 -0.62 3.94 -11.73
N LEU A 20 -0.87 2.63 -11.63
CA LEU A 20 -1.71 1.89 -12.56
C LEU A 20 -3.10 2.52 -12.61
N ASP A 21 -3.71 2.49 -13.79
CA ASP A 21 -5.11 2.88 -13.92
C ASP A 21 -6.04 1.86 -13.23
N TRP A 22 -7.34 2.17 -13.11
CA TRP A 22 -8.27 1.32 -12.34
C TRP A 22 -8.50 -0.07 -12.96
N ASP A 23 -8.42 -0.19 -14.28
CA ASP A 23 -8.58 -1.48 -14.96
C ASP A 23 -7.32 -2.33 -14.74
N GLU A 24 -6.15 -1.69 -14.77
CA GLU A 24 -4.86 -2.29 -14.44
C GLU A 24 -4.77 -2.68 -12.95
N VAL A 25 -5.25 -1.85 -12.03
CA VAL A 25 -5.38 -2.15 -10.59
C VAL A 25 -6.24 -3.40 -10.36
N THR A 26 -7.39 -3.48 -11.03
CA THR A 26 -8.32 -4.60 -10.87
C THR A 26 -7.76 -5.89 -11.47
N GLN A 27 -7.02 -5.79 -12.58
CA GLN A 27 -6.34 -6.93 -13.19
C GLN A 27 -5.16 -7.40 -12.35
N GLU A 28 -4.32 -6.48 -11.88
CA GLU A 28 -3.14 -6.82 -11.09
C GLU A 28 -3.53 -7.35 -9.70
N GLU A 29 -4.59 -6.81 -9.07
CA GLU A 29 -5.17 -7.42 -7.86
C GLU A 29 -5.64 -8.85 -8.13
N ARG A 30 -6.21 -9.15 -9.30
CA ARG A 30 -6.65 -10.52 -9.62
C ARG A 30 -5.49 -11.47 -9.84
N GLU A 31 -4.43 -11.01 -10.50
CA GLU A 31 -3.28 -11.82 -10.90
C GLU A 31 -2.24 -11.98 -9.78
N ASP A 32 -2.02 -10.94 -8.97
CA ASP A 32 -1.04 -10.90 -7.87
C ASP A 32 -1.53 -10.03 -6.70
N ARG A 33 -2.50 -10.57 -5.94
CA ARG A 33 -3.07 -9.91 -4.75
C ARG A 33 -2.03 -9.42 -3.75
N LEU A 34 -0.99 -10.22 -3.52
CA LEU A 34 0.00 -9.94 -2.48
C LEU A 34 0.99 -8.86 -2.92
N GLY A 35 1.46 -8.94 -4.17
CA GLY A 35 2.33 -7.90 -4.73
C GLY A 35 1.58 -6.60 -4.96
N PHE A 36 0.32 -6.65 -5.39
CA PHE A 36 -0.54 -5.46 -5.52
C PHE A 36 -0.70 -4.73 -4.17
N ALA A 37 -1.04 -5.47 -3.10
CA ALA A 37 -1.17 -4.90 -1.76
C ALA A 37 0.16 -4.28 -1.27
N SER A 38 1.28 -4.94 -1.56
CA SER A 38 2.62 -4.47 -1.17
C SER A 38 3.02 -3.19 -1.91
N ARG A 39 2.88 -3.15 -3.25
CA ARG A 39 3.19 -1.98 -4.07
C ARG A 39 2.30 -0.79 -3.73
N THR A 40 1.00 -1.02 -3.57
CA THR A 40 0.05 0.03 -3.19
C THR A 40 0.36 0.61 -1.83
N THR A 41 0.65 -0.24 -0.84
CA THR A 41 1.03 0.22 0.50
C THR A 41 2.33 1.02 0.45
N TYR A 42 3.31 0.57 -0.32
CA TYR A 42 4.57 1.30 -0.48
C TYR A 42 4.38 2.68 -1.12
N ALA A 43 3.59 2.77 -2.20
CA ALA A 43 3.26 4.03 -2.85
C ALA A 43 2.57 5.01 -1.88
N LEU A 44 1.63 4.53 -1.07
CA LEU A 44 0.95 5.36 -0.04
C LEU A 44 1.91 5.89 1.04
N LEU A 45 2.99 5.17 1.33
CA LEU A 45 3.97 5.55 2.35
C LEU A 45 5.09 6.45 1.82
N THR A 46 5.31 6.49 0.50
CA THR A 46 6.50 7.10 -0.10
C THR A 46 6.19 8.26 -1.03
N LEU A 47 5.05 8.25 -1.72
CA LEU A 47 4.66 9.33 -2.62
C LEU A 47 4.05 10.50 -1.86
N SER A 48 4.28 11.71 -2.36
CA SER A 48 3.61 12.91 -1.88
C SER A 48 2.12 12.89 -2.22
N GLY A 49 1.31 13.65 -1.48
CA GLY A 49 -0.12 13.78 -1.78
C GLY A 49 -0.41 14.28 -3.20
N ALA A 50 0.47 15.12 -3.77
CA ALA A 50 0.32 15.61 -5.14
C ALA A 50 0.56 14.51 -6.18
N GLU A 51 1.58 13.66 -5.99
CA GLU A 51 1.87 12.52 -6.86
C GLU A 51 0.78 11.45 -6.77
N LEU A 52 0.27 11.19 -5.57
CA LEU A 52 -0.88 10.31 -5.37
C LEU A 52 -2.13 10.85 -6.08
N VAL A 53 -2.42 12.15 -5.97
CA VAL A 53 -3.57 12.75 -6.66
C VAL A 53 -3.39 12.67 -8.17
N TRP A 54 -2.20 12.98 -8.70
CA TRP A 54 -1.94 12.93 -10.14
C TRP A 54 -2.03 11.51 -10.70
N GLY A 55 -1.55 10.51 -9.94
CA GLY A 55 -1.67 9.10 -10.32
C GLY A 55 -3.07 8.51 -10.16
N LEU A 56 -3.89 9.05 -9.24
CA LEU A 56 -5.28 8.59 -9.04
C LEU A 56 -6.28 9.32 -9.94
N GLY A 57 -5.98 10.53 -10.37
CA GLY A 57 -6.86 11.36 -11.17
C GLY A 57 -6.07 12.37 -11.98
N GLY A 58 -6.21 12.29 -13.30
CA GLY A 58 -5.74 13.32 -14.22
C GLY A 58 -6.38 14.69 -13.93
N SER A 59 -6.08 15.69 -14.76
CA SER A 59 -6.42 17.09 -14.50
C SER A 59 -7.92 17.48 -14.66
N ASP A 60 -8.81 16.54 -15.01
CA ASP A 60 -10.25 16.82 -15.18
C ASP A 60 -11.08 16.41 -13.95
N GLN A 61 -12.15 17.17 -13.70
CA GLN A 61 -13.03 17.08 -12.54
C GLN A 61 -13.66 15.69 -12.35
N LYS A 62 -13.97 15.00 -13.46
CA LYS A 62 -14.51 13.64 -13.40
C LYS A 62 -13.47 12.65 -12.83
N ALA A 63 -12.23 12.73 -13.31
CA ALA A 63 -11.13 11.89 -12.83
C ALA A 63 -10.83 12.17 -11.36
N LEU A 64 -10.91 13.43 -10.93
CA LEU A 64 -10.75 13.80 -9.51
C LEU A 64 -11.86 13.25 -8.61
N GLU A 65 -13.10 13.19 -9.08
CA GLU A 65 -14.21 12.59 -8.31
C GLU A 65 -14.08 11.07 -8.20
N GLU A 66 -13.65 10.41 -9.28
CA GLU A 66 -13.31 8.99 -9.27
C GLU A 66 -12.14 8.71 -8.32
N ALA A 67 -11.07 9.52 -8.36
CA ALA A 67 -9.96 9.46 -7.42
C ALA A 67 -10.43 9.57 -5.96
N ARG A 68 -11.34 10.50 -5.64
CA ARG A 68 -11.89 10.66 -4.28
C ARG A 68 -12.62 9.41 -3.81
N ARG A 69 -13.44 8.79 -4.68
CA ARG A 69 -14.14 7.54 -4.36
C ARG A 69 -13.15 6.41 -4.13
N THR A 70 -12.13 6.31 -4.98
CA THR A 70 -11.05 5.32 -4.85
C THR A 70 -10.33 5.48 -3.51
N VAL A 71 -9.92 6.69 -3.13
CA VAL A 71 -9.30 6.97 -1.83
C VAL A 71 -10.19 6.53 -0.67
N ALA A 72 -11.49 6.86 -0.70
CA ALA A 72 -12.43 6.48 0.36
C ALA A 72 -12.56 4.95 0.50
N LEU A 73 -12.58 4.22 -0.62
CA LEU A 73 -12.62 2.76 -0.63
C LEU A 73 -11.33 2.16 -0.07
N PHE A 74 -10.16 2.67 -0.46
CA PHE A 74 -8.88 2.22 0.11
C PHE A 74 -8.80 2.46 1.61
N GLN A 75 -9.25 3.62 2.09
CA GLN A 75 -9.31 3.91 3.53
C GLN A 75 -10.21 2.91 4.28
N ALA A 76 -11.38 2.60 3.72
CA ALA A 76 -12.29 1.60 4.30
C ALA A 76 -11.66 0.20 4.30
N HIS A 77 -10.98 -0.18 3.21
CA HIS A 77 -10.27 -1.45 3.10
C HIS A 77 -9.16 -1.57 4.13
N LEU A 78 -8.29 -0.55 4.27
CA LEU A 78 -7.20 -0.55 5.24
C LEU A 78 -7.72 -0.66 6.68
N ARG A 79 -8.77 0.08 7.05
CA ARG A 79 -9.41 -0.06 8.36
C ARG A 79 -9.92 -1.48 8.61
N ARG A 80 -10.47 -2.11 7.57
CA ARG A 80 -10.94 -3.50 7.66
C ARG A 80 -9.78 -4.48 7.82
N GLN A 81 -8.65 -4.27 7.15
CA GLN A 81 -7.44 -5.08 7.30
C GLN A 81 -6.85 -4.96 8.72
N VAL A 82 -6.81 -3.75 9.28
CA VAL A 82 -6.40 -3.54 10.68
C VAL A 82 -7.27 -4.37 11.63
N TRP A 83 -8.60 -4.31 11.46
CA TRP A 83 -9.50 -5.13 12.28
C TRP A 83 -9.27 -6.64 12.12
N PHE A 84 -9.05 -7.12 10.88
CA PHE A 84 -8.73 -8.53 10.65
C PHE A 84 -7.41 -8.93 11.31
N ALA A 85 -6.38 -8.10 11.23
CA ALA A 85 -5.08 -8.33 11.85
C ALA A 85 -5.22 -8.47 13.37
N GLU A 86 -5.95 -7.57 14.03
CA GLU A 86 -6.21 -7.64 15.48
C GLU A 86 -6.93 -8.94 15.89
N VAL A 87 -7.94 -9.36 15.11
CA VAL A 87 -8.68 -10.60 15.38
C VAL A 87 -7.79 -11.83 15.16
N ALA A 88 -6.97 -11.82 14.12
CA ALA A 88 -6.04 -12.89 13.80
C ALA A 88 -4.97 -13.03 14.88
N GLU A 89 -4.38 -11.92 15.36
CA GLU A 89 -3.39 -11.90 16.43
C GLU A 89 -3.94 -12.52 17.72
N LYS A 90 -5.16 -12.13 18.15
CA LYS A 90 -5.83 -12.73 19.31
C LYS A 90 -6.04 -14.24 19.14
N ARG A 91 -6.31 -14.70 17.92
CA ARG A 91 -6.44 -16.14 17.64
C ARG A 91 -5.09 -16.84 17.69
N LEU A 92 -4.04 -16.24 17.17
CA LEU A 92 -2.68 -16.76 17.25
C LEU A 92 -2.21 -16.90 18.70
N GLY A 93 -2.55 -15.94 19.58
CA GLY A 93 -2.29 -16.06 21.03
C GLY A 93 -2.89 -17.33 21.63
N ARG A 94 -4.16 -17.62 21.33
CA ARG A 94 -4.82 -18.87 21.79
C ARG A 94 -4.21 -20.14 21.20
N VAL A 95 -3.73 -20.08 19.95
CA VAL A 95 -3.00 -21.20 19.33
C VAL A 95 -1.67 -21.40 20.05
N ALA A 96 -0.94 -20.34 20.37
CA ALA A 96 0.31 -20.41 21.12
C ALA A 96 0.12 -21.01 22.52
N GLU A 97 -0.93 -20.62 23.24
CA GLU A 97 -1.31 -21.22 24.53
C GLU A 97 -1.58 -22.72 24.40
N ALA A 98 -2.35 -23.13 23.38
CA ALA A 98 -2.65 -24.54 23.13
C ALA A 98 -1.39 -25.36 22.79
N LEU A 99 -0.47 -24.78 22.01
CA LEU A 99 0.82 -25.40 21.69
C LEU A 99 1.69 -25.54 22.95
N ALA A 100 1.73 -24.53 23.81
CA ALA A 100 2.47 -24.56 25.07
C ALA A 100 1.93 -25.61 26.06
N ALA A 101 0.60 -25.85 26.07
CA ALA A 101 -0.02 -26.87 26.92
C ALA A 101 0.15 -28.31 26.39
N ALA A 102 0.52 -28.48 25.12
CA ALA A 102 0.70 -29.78 24.49
C ALA A 102 2.14 -30.32 24.56
N GLY A 103 3.11 -29.48 24.95
CA GLY A 103 4.53 -29.83 25.15
C GLY A 103 4.88 -29.98 26.62
#